data_AF-C0BX81-F1
#
_entry.id   AF-C0BX81-F1
#
_cell.length_a   1.000
_cell.length_b   1.000
_cell.length_c   1.000
_cell.angle_alpha   90.00
_cell.angle_beta   90.00
_cell.angle_gamma   90.00
#
_symmetry.space_group_name_H-M   'P 1'
#
loop_
_entity.id
_entity.type
_entity.pdbx_description
1 polymer ?
#
loop_
_entity_poly.entity_id
_entity_poly.type
_entity_poly.pdbx_seq_one_letter_code
_entity_poly.pdbx_strand_id
1 'polypeptide(L)'
;MKLDYYDLISPSPFTIQGVGSIRPLTLREVSRLTGRIYSTYLALLNISPEKYCTEVNESLKPWYENLNEEQLSCLTMYDIAVSSAALQQSFSAIFDFFFAERVMYDRAKDAFLVFSPVKDEEGNDSIRVTGTIHKGNYLEVCDTILQFGHIDTKDTVDPARVKNKKGLARYQEMQKRKKKNRIKPKTDTDLELANIISAVCAMHNSINYTNVWDMTVYQLWDTFARLRNNEIYASGRTSVSVWGDKENKFDYNLWFKNITTTN
;
A
#
# COMPACT_ATOMS: atom_id res chain seq x y z
N MET A 1 0.97 6.43 -8.74
CA MET A 1 2.17 7.26 -8.94
C MET A 1 3.32 6.54 -8.27
N LYS A 2 4.50 6.41 -8.88
CA LYS A 2 5.62 5.73 -8.23
C LYS A 2 6.40 6.72 -7.36
N LEU A 3 6.49 6.45 -6.07
CA LEU A 3 7.30 7.24 -5.14
C LEU A 3 8.79 6.98 -5.36
N ASP A 4 9.61 7.99 -5.11
CA ASP A 4 11.06 7.79 -5.08
C ASP A 4 11.46 6.98 -3.85
N TYR A 5 12.56 6.25 -3.95
CA TYR A 5 13.08 5.48 -2.83
C TYR A 5 13.37 6.36 -1.62
N TYR A 6 13.84 7.60 -1.83
CA TYR A 6 14.06 8.57 -0.77
C TYR A 6 12.77 8.93 -0.02
N ASP A 7 11.67 9.13 -0.73
CA ASP A 7 10.38 9.44 -0.13
C ASP A 7 9.86 8.27 0.71
N LEU A 8 10.11 7.02 0.26
CA LEU A 8 9.66 5.81 0.94
C LEU A 8 10.44 5.52 2.23
N ILE A 9 11.75 5.78 2.25
CA ILE A 9 12.58 5.61 3.46
C ILE A 9 12.44 6.78 4.44
N SER A 10 12.03 7.96 3.97
CA SER A 10 11.82 9.12 4.82
C SER A 10 10.71 8.86 5.86
N PRO A 11 10.88 9.26 7.13
CA PRO A 11 9.80 9.22 8.12
C PRO A 11 8.82 10.40 7.97
N SER A 12 9.06 11.31 7.04
CA SER A 12 8.27 12.53 6.88
C SER A 12 7.00 12.27 6.06
N PRO A 13 5.87 12.95 6.37
CA PRO A 13 4.67 12.89 5.53
C PRO A 13 4.96 13.29 4.08
N PHE A 14 4.35 12.56 3.14
CA PHE A 14 4.42 12.83 1.72
C PHE A 14 3.16 13.56 1.25
N THR A 15 3.32 14.80 0.76
CA THR A 15 2.19 15.64 0.34
C THR A 15 1.84 15.42 -1.12
N ILE A 16 0.58 15.05 -1.38
CA ILE A 16 -0.01 15.02 -2.71
C ILE A 16 -0.80 16.31 -2.92
N GLN A 17 -0.45 17.08 -3.96
CA GLN A 17 -1.13 18.33 -4.29
C GLN A 17 -2.63 18.12 -4.52
N GLY A 18 -3.45 18.93 -3.85
CA GLY A 18 -4.92 18.87 -3.95
C GLY A 18 -5.57 17.73 -3.16
N VAL A 19 -4.79 16.90 -2.46
CA VAL A 19 -5.32 15.80 -1.64
C VAL A 19 -4.98 16.01 -0.16
N GLY A 20 -3.70 16.09 0.19
CA GLY A 20 -3.24 16.13 1.59
C GLY A 20 -1.93 15.38 1.79
N SER A 21 -1.58 15.10 3.04
CA SER A 21 -0.28 14.52 3.39
C SER A 21 -0.44 13.11 3.93
N ILE A 22 0.13 12.13 3.24
CA ILE A 22 0.12 10.73 3.68
C ILE A 22 1.31 10.50 4.61
N ARG A 23 1.04 9.94 5.80
CA ARG A 23 2.07 9.66 6.80
C ARG A 23 2.65 8.25 6.64
N PRO A 24 3.98 8.09 6.56
CA PRO A 24 4.63 6.80 6.73
C PRO A 24 4.39 6.30 8.15
N LEU A 25 3.57 5.25 8.31
CA LEU A 25 3.21 4.78 9.64
C LEU A 25 4.35 4.05 10.32
N THR A 26 4.56 4.38 11.58
CA THR A 26 5.45 3.66 12.49
C THR A 26 4.82 2.35 12.95
N LEU A 27 5.67 1.37 13.29
CA LEU A 27 5.18 0.13 13.90
C LEU A 27 4.46 0.37 15.23
N ARG A 28 4.84 1.42 15.97
CA ARG A 28 4.16 1.86 17.19
C ARG A 28 2.72 2.29 16.91
N GLU A 29 2.49 3.06 15.85
CA GLU A 29 1.13 3.46 15.46
C GLU A 29 0.30 2.26 15.00
N VAL A 30 0.89 1.35 14.22
CA VAL A 30 0.25 0.10 13.81
C VAL A 30 -0.12 -0.76 15.03
N SER A 31 0.74 -0.82 16.04
CA SER A 31 0.49 -1.60 17.26
C SER A 31 -0.75 -1.14 18.05
N ARG A 32 -1.10 0.16 17.98
CA ARG A 32 -2.26 0.74 18.68
C ARG A 32 -3.60 0.26 18.09
N LEU A 33 -3.65 -0.01 16.79
CA LEU A 33 -4.84 -0.59 16.14
C LEU A 33 -4.83 -2.12 16.11
N THR A 34 -3.72 -2.77 16.46
CA THR A 34 -3.38 -4.18 16.18
C THR A 34 -3.01 -4.46 14.72
N GLY A 35 -2.07 -5.38 14.51
CA GLY A 35 -1.61 -5.77 13.18
C GLY A 35 -2.73 -6.35 12.29
N ARG A 36 -3.76 -6.98 12.87
CA ARG A 36 -4.88 -7.55 12.10
C ARG A 36 -5.74 -6.48 11.45
N ILE A 37 -6.06 -5.41 12.18
CA ILE A 37 -6.85 -4.29 11.64
C ILE A 37 -6.05 -3.57 10.55
N TYR A 38 -4.75 -3.34 10.79
CA TYR A 38 -3.86 -2.77 9.80
C TYR A 38 -3.82 -3.59 8.49
N SER A 39 -3.60 -4.91 8.58
CA SER A 39 -3.63 -5.80 7.42
C SER A 39 -4.98 -5.78 6.69
N THR A 40 -6.08 -5.63 7.45
CA THR A 40 -7.42 -5.50 6.88
C THR A 40 -7.58 -4.19 6.11
N TYR A 41 -7.06 -3.08 6.62
CA TYR A 41 -7.08 -1.79 5.92
C TYR A 41 -6.30 -1.85 4.61
N LEU A 42 -5.08 -2.39 4.62
CA LEU A 42 -4.30 -2.57 3.40
C LEU A 42 -4.99 -3.51 2.40
N ALA A 43 -5.60 -4.60 2.89
CA ALA A 43 -6.35 -5.52 2.04
C ALA A 43 -7.54 -4.82 1.36
N LEU A 44 -8.29 -3.98 2.07
CA LEU A 44 -9.42 -3.23 1.51
C LEU A 44 -8.97 -2.17 0.49
N LEU A 45 -7.79 -1.57 0.67
CA LEU A 45 -7.24 -0.62 -0.31
C LEU A 45 -6.70 -1.32 -1.57
N ASN A 46 -6.32 -2.60 -1.49
CA ASN A 46 -5.73 -3.38 -2.58
C ASN A 46 -6.70 -4.37 -3.26
N ILE A 47 -7.90 -4.56 -2.72
CA ILE A 47 -8.87 -5.51 -3.28
C ILE A 47 -9.54 -4.97 -4.55
N SER A 48 -9.89 -5.86 -5.48
CA SER A 48 -10.69 -5.47 -6.64
C SER A 48 -12.19 -5.45 -6.30
N PRO A 49 -13.01 -4.67 -7.03
CA PRO A 49 -14.47 -4.65 -6.85
C PRO A 49 -15.10 -6.03 -6.91
N GLU A 50 -14.66 -6.86 -7.87
CA GLU A 50 -15.09 -8.25 -8.02
C GLU A 50 -14.84 -9.05 -6.74
N LYS A 51 -13.59 -9.09 -6.27
CA LYS A 51 -13.22 -9.87 -5.08
C LYS A 51 -13.96 -9.37 -3.84
N TYR A 52 -14.15 -8.07 -3.71
CA TYR A 52 -14.89 -7.51 -2.59
C TYR A 52 -16.34 -8.01 -2.55
N CYS A 53 -17.05 -7.93 -3.67
CA CYS A 53 -18.45 -8.37 -3.76
C CYS A 53 -18.62 -9.89 -3.67
N THR A 54 -17.62 -10.68 -4.08
CA THR A 54 -17.75 -12.15 -4.08
C THR A 54 -17.17 -12.85 -2.86
N GLU A 55 -16.13 -12.29 -2.22
CA GLU A 55 -15.35 -12.96 -1.17
C GLU A 55 -15.39 -12.22 0.19
N VAL A 56 -15.72 -10.92 0.22
CA VAL A 56 -15.73 -10.11 1.46
C VAL A 56 -17.14 -9.77 1.90
N ASN A 57 -17.98 -9.31 0.97
CA ASN A 57 -19.36 -8.92 1.26
C ASN A 57 -20.32 -9.58 0.27
N GLU A 58 -20.70 -10.82 0.58
CA GLU A 58 -21.61 -11.64 -0.25
C GLU A 58 -22.98 -10.97 -0.47
N SER A 59 -23.41 -10.06 0.41
CA SER A 59 -24.67 -9.35 0.24
C SER A 59 -24.69 -8.44 -1.00
N LEU A 60 -23.52 -8.01 -1.48
CA LEU A 60 -23.37 -7.20 -2.69
C LEU A 60 -23.22 -8.04 -3.96
N LYS A 61 -23.08 -9.36 -3.83
CA LYS A 61 -22.93 -10.28 -4.97
C LYS A 61 -24.10 -10.20 -5.96
N PRO A 62 -25.38 -10.21 -5.53
CA PRO A 62 -26.51 -10.09 -6.46
C PRO A 62 -26.53 -8.74 -7.18
N TRP A 63 -26.15 -7.66 -6.49
CA TRP A 63 -26.03 -6.34 -7.11
C TRP A 63 -24.92 -6.33 -8.18
N TYR A 64 -23.77 -6.92 -7.87
CA TYR A 64 -22.64 -6.99 -8.79
C TYR A 64 -22.93 -7.85 -10.05
N GLU A 65 -23.62 -8.98 -9.89
CA GLU A 65 -23.99 -9.88 -11.00
C GLU A 65 -25.05 -9.28 -11.94
N ASN A 66 -25.84 -8.32 -11.47
CA ASN A 66 -26.83 -7.62 -12.28
C ASN A 66 -26.26 -6.42 -13.07
N LEU A 67 -24.99 -6.06 -12.88
CA LEU A 67 -24.36 -4.98 -13.63
C LEU A 67 -24.08 -5.40 -15.08
N ASN A 68 -24.29 -4.49 -16.02
CA ASN A 68 -23.96 -4.72 -17.43
C ASN A 68 -22.43 -4.61 -17.69
N GLU A 69 -21.98 -5.04 -18.87
CA GLU A 69 -20.54 -5.03 -19.21
C GLU A 69 -19.91 -3.64 -19.15
N GLU A 70 -20.66 -2.59 -19.50
CA GLU A 70 -20.19 -1.20 -19.47
C GLU A 70 -20.00 -0.71 -18.02
N GLN A 71 -20.96 -1.00 -17.13
CA GLN A 71 -20.90 -0.68 -15.71
C GLN A 71 -19.76 -1.41 -15.02
N LEU A 72 -19.58 -2.70 -15.32
CA LEU A 72 -18.46 -3.49 -14.78
C LEU A 72 -17.11 -2.93 -15.20
N SER A 73 -17.01 -2.37 -16.40
CA SER A 73 -15.75 -1.78 -16.90
C SER A 73 -15.35 -0.49 -16.19
N CYS A 74 -16.33 0.26 -15.68
CA CYS A 74 -16.14 1.55 -15.01
C CYS A 74 -16.25 1.48 -13.48
N LEU A 75 -16.56 0.29 -12.94
CA LEU A 75 -16.70 0.07 -11.52
C LEU A 75 -15.33 0.09 -10.84
N THR A 76 -15.21 0.94 -9.84
CA THR A 76 -14.01 1.11 -9.01
C THR A 76 -14.33 0.81 -7.55
N MET A 77 -13.29 0.57 -6.74
CA MET A 77 -13.49 0.42 -5.29
C MET A 77 -14.02 1.71 -4.65
N TYR A 78 -13.81 2.87 -5.27
CA TYR A 78 -14.40 4.13 -4.84
C TYR A 78 -15.93 4.07 -4.87
N ASP A 79 -16.51 3.56 -5.97
CA ASP A 79 -17.97 3.46 -6.12
C ASP A 79 -18.58 2.55 -5.05
N ILE A 80 -17.87 1.49 -4.67
CA ILE A 80 -18.26 0.59 -3.58
C ILE A 80 -18.13 1.30 -2.22
N ALA A 81 -17.03 2.01 -1.97
CA ALA A 81 -16.80 2.74 -0.73
C ALA A 81 -17.89 3.77 -0.44
N VAL A 82 -18.42 4.41 -1.49
CA VAL A 82 -19.47 5.42 -1.40
C VAL A 82 -20.89 4.82 -1.35
N SER A 83 -21.07 3.56 -1.73
CA SER A 83 -22.39 2.93 -1.89
C SER A 83 -23.28 2.91 -0.63
N SER A 84 -22.70 2.94 0.57
CA SER A 84 -23.45 2.93 1.82
C SER A 84 -22.79 3.76 2.91
N ALA A 85 -23.58 4.26 3.85
CA ALA A 85 -23.09 5.05 4.99
C ALA A 85 -22.06 4.28 5.85
N ALA A 86 -22.26 2.97 6.03
CA ALA A 86 -21.32 2.13 6.79
C ALA A 86 -19.95 2.02 6.11
N LEU A 87 -19.93 1.90 4.77
CA LEU A 87 -18.69 1.87 4.00
C LEU A 87 -18.03 3.25 3.95
N GLN A 88 -18.81 4.32 3.79
CA GLN A 88 -18.30 5.70 3.86
C GLN A 88 -17.57 5.93 5.20
N GLN A 89 -18.15 5.49 6.31
CA GLN A 89 -17.53 5.60 7.63
C GLN A 89 -16.29 4.71 7.76
N SER A 90 -16.34 3.48 7.27
CA SER A 90 -15.20 2.55 7.31
C SER A 90 -14.01 3.08 6.51
N PHE A 91 -14.24 3.55 5.27
CA PHE A 91 -13.19 4.14 4.44
C PHE A 91 -12.71 5.49 4.98
N SER A 92 -13.58 6.30 5.59
CA SER A 92 -13.14 7.52 6.30
C SER A 92 -12.18 7.18 7.43
N ALA A 93 -12.47 6.14 8.24
CA ALA A 93 -11.57 5.69 9.30
C ALA A 93 -10.24 5.14 8.76
N ILE A 94 -10.27 4.42 7.64
CA ILE A 94 -9.05 3.96 6.96
C ILE A 94 -8.20 5.16 6.53
N PHE A 95 -8.77 6.12 5.81
CA PHE A 95 -8.02 7.30 5.35
C PHE A 95 -7.53 8.18 6.51
N ASP A 96 -8.37 8.40 7.52
CA ASP A 96 -8.00 9.12 8.75
C ASP A 96 -6.83 8.47 9.48
N PHE A 97 -6.63 7.15 9.30
CA PHE A 97 -5.46 6.44 9.83
C PHE A 97 -4.18 6.60 8.99
N PHE A 98 -4.26 6.96 7.71
CA PHE A 98 -3.07 7.11 6.84
C PHE A 98 -2.70 8.57 6.54
N PHE A 99 -3.58 9.53 6.78
CA PHE A 99 -3.36 10.96 6.47
C PHE A 99 -2.92 11.76 7.68
N ALA A 100 -1.92 12.64 7.59
CA ALA A 100 -1.56 13.53 8.71
C ALA A 100 -2.74 14.40 9.17
N GLU A 101 -3.62 14.76 8.23
CA GLU A 101 -4.87 15.47 8.47
C GLU A 101 -6.04 14.53 8.82
N ARG A 102 -7.20 15.10 9.18
CA ARG A 102 -8.44 14.36 9.42
C ARG A 102 -9.18 14.10 8.11
N VAL A 103 -9.90 12.99 8.03
CA VAL A 103 -10.67 12.62 6.83
C VAL A 103 -12.13 12.34 7.17
N MET A 104 -13.05 12.95 6.42
CA MET A 104 -14.48 12.67 6.50
C MET A 104 -15.11 12.60 5.12
N TYR A 105 -16.15 11.79 4.95
CA TYR A 105 -16.91 11.77 3.70
C TYR A 105 -17.99 12.88 3.67
N ASP A 106 -17.97 13.70 2.63
CA ASP A 106 -18.98 14.73 2.38
C ASP A 106 -19.92 14.30 1.25
N ARG A 107 -21.19 14.10 1.61
CA ARG A 107 -22.25 13.69 0.67
C ARG A 107 -22.61 14.77 -0.35
N ALA A 108 -22.42 16.06 -0.02
CA ALA A 108 -22.78 17.14 -0.93
C ALA A 108 -21.79 17.24 -2.11
N LYS A 109 -20.52 16.92 -1.86
CA LYS A 109 -19.45 16.97 -2.86
C LYS A 109 -19.12 15.61 -3.46
N ASP A 110 -19.73 14.54 -2.96
CA ASP A 110 -19.43 13.15 -3.31
C ASP A 110 -17.91 12.87 -3.27
N ALA A 111 -17.27 13.22 -2.16
CA ALA A 111 -15.83 13.13 -1.97
C ALA A 111 -15.44 12.98 -0.50
N PHE A 112 -14.29 12.35 -0.22
CA PHE A 112 -13.69 12.41 1.10
C PHE A 112 -12.91 13.72 1.25
N LEU A 113 -13.29 14.55 2.22
CA LEU A 113 -12.62 15.79 2.56
C LEU A 113 -11.44 15.49 3.49
N VAL A 114 -10.28 16.02 3.12
CA VAL A 114 -9.08 16.00 3.94
C VAL A 114 -8.91 17.40 4.54
N PHE A 115 -8.89 17.48 5.87
CA PHE A 115 -8.95 18.76 6.57
C PHE A 115 -8.17 18.76 7.88
N SER A 116 -7.71 19.94 8.27
CA SER A 116 -7.10 20.18 9.57
C SER A 116 -8.04 21.03 10.43
N PRO A 117 -8.27 20.66 11.70
CA PRO A 117 -8.97 21.53 12.63
C PRO A 117 -8.09 22.75 12.92
N VAL A 118 -8.64 23.95 12.76
CA VAL A 118 -7.98 25.22 13.03
C VAL A 118 -8.87 26.01 13.98
N LYS A 119 -8.29 26.91 14.78
CA LYS A 119 -9.07 27.90 15.51
C LYS A 119 -9.14 29.18 14.69
N ASP A 120 -10.33 29.69 14.45
CA ASP A 120 -10.51 31.00 13.82
C ASP A 120 -9.95 32.12 14.70
N GLU A 121 -9.84 33.32 14.13
CA GLU A 121 -9.37 34.53 14.85
C GLU A 121 -10.22 34.84 16.10
N GLU A 122 -11.47 34.37 16.12
CA GLU A 122 -12.41 34.49 17.24
C GLU A 122 -12.33 33.31 18.25
N GLY A 123 -11.42 32.35 18.02
CA GLY A 123 -11.22 31.19 18.89
C GLY A 123 -12.22 30.05 18.70
N ASN A 124 -13.11 30.14 17.69
CA ASN A 124 -14.07 29.09 17.34
C ASN A 124 -13.39 27.97 16.54
N ASP A 125 -13.88 26.74 16.70
CA ASP A 125 -13.41 25.59 15.94
C ASP A 125 -13.83 25.71 14.47
N SER A 126 -12.86 25.81 13.58
CA SER A 126 -13.05 25.87 12.14
C SER A 126 -12.27 24.79 11.43
N ILE A 127 -12.60 24.62 10.16
CA ILE A 127 -12.06 23.54 9.33
C ILE A 127 -11.29 24.15 8.17
N ARG A 128 -9.98 23.90 8.13
CA ARG A 128 -9.17 24.20 6.96
C ARG A 128 -9.12 22.98 6.04
N VAL A 129 -9.76 23.07 4.88
CA VAL A 129 -9.72 22.01 3.87
C VAL A 129 -8.37 22.03 3.17
N THR A 130 -7.64 20.92 3.27
CA THR A 130 -6.34 20.72 2.62
C THR A 130 -6.50 20.14 1.23
N GLY A 131 -7.48 19.25 1.04
CA GLY A 131 -7.76 18.63 -0.25
C GLY A 131 -8.94 17.67 -0.22
N THR A 132 -9.12 16.94 -1.32
CA THR A 132 -10.26 16.03 -1.51
C THR A 132 -9.86 14.74 -2.22
N ILE A 133 -10.38 13.61 -1.76
CA ILE A 133 -10.28 12.32 -2.44
C ILE A 133 -11.60 12.05 -3.16
N HIS A 134 -11.54 11.99 -4.49
CA HIS A 134 -12.67 11.71 -5.37
C HIS A 134 -12.30 10.57 -6.33
N LYS A 135 -13.27 10.10 -7.13
CA LYS A 135 -13.07 8.96 -8.04
C LYS A 135 -11.82 9.06 -8.94
N GLY A 136 -11.45 10.27 -9.36
CA GLY A 136 -10.33 10.50 -10.27
C GLY A 136 -8.93 10.39 -9.64
N ASN A 137 -8.80 10.58 -8.33
CA ASN A 137 -7.52 10.50 -7.61
C ASN A 137 -7.46 9.36 -6.58
N TYR A 138 -8.57 8.68 -6.29
CA TYR A 138 -8.65 7.57 -5.34
C TYR A 138 -7.57 6.50 -5.55
N LEU A 139 -7.38 6.05 -6.78
CA LEU A 139 -6.39 5.01 -7.08
C LEU A 139 -4.95 5.47 -6.80
N GLU A 140 -4.67 6.74 -7.04
CA GLU A 140 -3.35 7.31 -6.76
C GLU A 140 -3.08 7.41 -5.26
N VAL A 141 -4.10 7.76 -4.48
CA VAL A 141 -4.02 7.77 -3.00
C VAL A 141 -3.80 6.37 -2.45
N CYS A 142 -4.61 5.39 -2.88
CA CYS A 142 -4.45 3.99 -2.46
C CYS A 142 -3.07 3.43 -2.82
N ASP A 143 -2.61 3.68 -4.05
CA ASP A 143 -1.29 3.27 -4.53
C ASP A 143 -0.17 3.85 -3.67
N THR A 144 -0.27 5.13 -3.29
CA THR A 144 0.71 5.79 -2.43
C THR A 144 0.74 5.18 -1.02
N ILE A 145 -0.43 4.91 -0.43
CA ILE A 145 -0.54 4.23 0.88
C ILE A 145 0.07 2.83 0.82
N LEU A 146 -0.24 2.06 -0.23
CA LEU A 146 0.24 0.69 -0.40
C LEU A 146 1.76 0.62 -0.59
N GLN A 147 2.35 1.61 -1.27
CA GLN A 147 3.80 1.70 -1.40
C GLN A 147 4.49 1.92 -0.04
N PHE A 148 3.95 2.76 0.85
CA PHE A 148 4.45 2.88 2.23
C PHE A 148 4.28 1.60 3.05
N GLY A 149 3.30 0.75 2.71
CA GLY A 149 3.12 -0.60 3.25
C GLY A 149 4.05 -1.65 2.64
N HIS A 150 4.95 -1.29 1.71
CA HIS A 150 5.79 -2.20 0.92
C HIS A 150 4.96 -3.22 0.08
N ILE A 151 3.80 -2.80 -0.41
CA ILE A 151 2.94 -3.61 -1.29
C ILE A 151 3.05 -3.09 -2.72
N ASP A 152 3.57 -3.93 -3.61
CA ASP A 152 3.66 -3.62 -5.05
C ASP A 152 2.27 -3.74 -5.71
N THR A 153 1.77 -2.61 -6.22
CA THR A 153 0.49 -2.46 -6.94
C THR A 153 0.63 -2.59 -8.46
N LYS A 154 1.80 -3.05 -8.96
CA LYS A 154 2.17 -3.12 -10.40
C LYS A 154 1.13 -3.80 -11.31
N ASP A 155 0.14 -4.47 -10.72
CA ASP A 155 -0.93 -5.19 -11.37
C ASP A 155 -2.26 -4.44 -11.56
N THR A 156 -2.46 -3.28 -10.94
CA THR A 156 -3.72 -2.52 -11.01
C THR A 156 -3.62 -1.35 -11.98
N VAL A 157 -3.76 -1.63 -13.27
CA VAL A 157 -3.95 -0.57 -14.28
C VAL A 157 -5.39 -0.06 -14.19
N ASP A 158 -5.57 1.25 -14.03
CA ASP A 158 -6.87 1.90 -14.09
C ASP A 158 -7.47 1.79 -15.50
N PRO A 159 -8.59 1.07 -15.71
CA PRO A 159 -9.23 0.98 -17.02
C PRO A 159 -9.68 2.34 -17.55
N ALA A 160 -10.00 3.31 -16.68
CA ALA A 160 -10.42 4.66 -17.08
C ALA A 160 -9.29 5.52 -17.67
N ARG A 161 -8.02 5.19 -17.37
CA ARG A 161 -6.85 5.85 -17.97
C ARG A 161 -6.47 5.28 -19.34
N VAL A 162 -7.06 4.15 -19.76
CA VAL A 162 -6.74 3.52 -21.04
C VAL A 162 -7.51 4.19 -22.18
N LYS A 163 -6.96 5.29 -22.70
CA LYS A 163 -7.56 6.11 -23.77
C LYS A 163 -7.77 5.38 -25.11
N ASN A 164 -7.22 4.17 -25.30
CA ASN A 164 -7.18 3.48 -26.58
C ASN A 164 -7.93 2.13 -26.54
N LYS A 165 -8.89 1.91 -27.45
CA LYS A 165 -9.69 0.67 -27.57
C LYS A 165 -8.83 -0.60 -27.63
N LYS A 166 -7.66 -0.54 -28.28
CA LYS A 166 -6.69 -1.67 -28.33
C LYS A 166 -6.01 -1.94 -26.98
N GLY A 167 -5.76 -0.89 -26.18
CA GLY A 167 -5.21 -1.02 -24.84
C GLY A 167 -6.22 -1.66 -23.88
N LEU A 168 -7.49 -1.29 -24.02
CA LEU A 168 -8.59 -1.80 -23.20
C LEU A 168 -8.83 -3.29 -23.49
N ALA A 169 -8.77 -3.70 -24.76
CA ALA A 169 -8.83 -5.11 -25.17
C ALA A 169 -7.66 -5.95 -24.63
N ARG A 170 -6.42 -5.44 -24.68
CA ARG A 170 -5.25 -6.10 -24.08
C ARG A 170 -5.35 -6.22 -22.56
N TYR A 171 -5.86 -5.19 -21.89
CA TYR A 171 -6.13 -5.22 -20.45
C TYR A 171 -7.16 -6.30 -20.11
N GLN A 172 -8.28 -6.34 -20.83
CA GLN A 172 -9.31 -7.38 -20.66
C GLN A 172 -8.76 -8.80 -20.90
N GLU A 173 -7.91 -8.98 -21.92
CA GLU A 173 -7.27 -10.26 -22.19
C GLU A 173 -6.29 -10.67 -21.07
N MET A 174 -5.50 -9.73 -20.55
CA MET A 174 -4.61 -9.94 -19.41
C MET A 174 -5.38 -10.33 -18.15
N GLN A 175 -6.49 -9.66 -17.86
CA GLN A 175 -7.38 -10.00 -16.74
C GLN A 175 -7.98 -11.41 -16.90
N LYS A 176 -8.42 -11.78 -18.12
CA LYS A 176 -8.89 -13.14 -18.42
C LYS A 176 -7.81 -14.20 -18.20
N ARG A 177 -6.56 -13.92 -18.56
CA ARG A 177 -5.42 -14.82 -18.32
C ARG A 177 -5.10 -14.95 -16.82
N LYS A 178 -5.15 -13.85 -16.05
CA LYS A 178 -4.97 -13.87 -14.59
C LYS A 178 -6.08 -14.67 -13.87
N LYS A 179 -7.34 -14.57 -14.34
CA LYS A 179 -8.45 -15.38 -13.82
C LYS A 179 -8.26 -16.88 -14.08
N LYS A 180 -7.76 -17.25 -15.27
CA LYS A 180 -7.50 -18.66 -15.65
C LYS A 180 -6.34 -19.29 -14.88
N ASN A 181 -5.34 -18.51 -14.49
CA ASN A 181 -4.17 -18.98 -13.73
C ASN A 181 -4.28 -18.72 -12.23
N ARG A 182 -5.49 -18.68 -11.65
CA ARG A 182 -5.71 -18.50 -10.21
C ARG A 182 -5.13 -19.68 -9.41
N ILE A 183 -3.84 -19.64 -9.12
CA ILE A 183 -3.27 -20.30 -7.95
C ILE A 183 -3.67 -19.40 -6.77
N LYS A 184 -4.44 -19.94 -5.81
CA LYS A 184 -4.70 -19.19 -4.57
C LYS A 184 -3.33 -18.88 -3.95
N PRO A 185 -2.94 -17.60 -3.78
CA PRO A 185 -1.71 -17.30 -3.09
C PRO A 185 -1.86 -17.84 -1.67
N LYS A 186 -1.02 -18.82 -1.31
CA LYS A 186 -0.91 -19.26 0.07
C LYS A 186 -0.36 -18.06 0.84
N THR A 187 -1.01 -17.66 1.92
CA THR A 187 -0.46 -16.63 2.82
C THR A 187 0.88 -17.14 3.31
N ASP A 188 1.95 -16.45 2.94
CA ASP A 188 3.30 -16.79 3.34
C ASP A 188 3.48 -16.31 4.79
N THR A 189 3.31 -17.24 5.73
CA THR A 189 3.47 -16.97 7.17
C THR A 189 4.86 -16.44 7.50
N ASP A 190 5.86 -16.74 6.66
CA ASP A 190 7.24 -16.32 6.89
C ASP A 190 7.42 -14.82 6.61
N LEU A 191 6.55 -14.22 5.80
CA LEU A 191 6.55 -12.80 5.46
C LEU A 191 5.53 -11.99 6.26
N GLU A 192 4.96 -12.56 7.33
CA GLU A 192 4.10 -11.81 8.24
C GLU A 192 4.91 -10.75 9.01
N LEU A 193 4.28 -9.58 9.23
CA LEU A 193 4.90 -8.44 9.88
C LEU A 193 5.55 -8.79 11.23
N ALA A 194 4.89 -9.63 12.04
CA ALA A 194 5.42 -10.06 13.33
C ALA A 194 6.69 -10.91 13.20
N ASN A 195 6.74 -11.81 12.22
CA ASN A 195 7.92 -12.63 11.96
C ASN A 195 9.10 -11.77 11.50
N ILE A 196 8.84 -10.78 10.63
CA ILE A 196 9.85 -9.85 10.13
C ILE A 196 10.42 -9.00 11.28
N ILE A 197 9.55 -8.46 12.15
CA ILE A 197 10.00 -7.73 13.35
C ILE A 197 10.93 -8.62 14.19
N SER A 198 10.55 -9.87 14.41
CA SER A 198 11.35 -10.83 15.17
C SER A 198 12.70 -11.10 14.50
N ALA A 199 12.72 -11.32 13.19
CA ALA A 199 13.94 -11.59 12.44
C ALA A 199 14.91 -10.40 12.46
N VAL A 200 14.41 -9.18 12.22
CA VAL A 200 15.23 -7.95 12.27
C VAL A 200 15.81 -7.74 13.66
N CYS A 201 15.01 -7.91 14.72
CA CYS A 201 15.48 -7.73 16.10
C CYS A 201 16.50 -8.79 16.54
N ALA A 202 16.43 -10.00 15.96
CA ALA A 202 17.36 -11.09 16.29
C ALA A 202 18.68 -10.98 15.54
N MET A 203 18.68 -10.44 14.31
CA MET A 203 19.85 -10.41 13.44
C MET A 203 20.59 -9.07 13.44
N HIS A 204 19.90 -7.95 13.64
CA HIS A 204 20.54 -6.64 13.59
C HIS A 204 21.25 -6.31 14.90
N ASN A 205 22.50 -5.86 14.83
CA ASN A 205 23.33 -5.60 16.02
C ASN A 205 22.79 -4.50 16.94
N SER A 206 22.01 -3.55 16.42
CA SER A 206 21.51 -2.39 17.17
C SER A 206 19.99 -2.21 17.17
N ILE A 207 19.25 -2.99 16.38
CA ILE A 207 17.79 -2.91 16.34
C ILE A 207 17.26 -4.02 17.22
N ASN A 208 16.39 -3.68 18.16
CA ASN A 208 15.82 -4.60 19.13
C ASN A 208 14.36 -4.22 19.41
N TYR A 209 13.67 -5.02 20.21
CA TYR A 209 12.25 -4.78 20.50
C TYR A 209 11.95 -3.46 21.22
N THR A 210 12.93 -2.70 21.71
CA THR A 210 12.68 -1.38 22.31
C THR A 210 12.61 -0.27 21.29
N ASN A 211 13.45 -0.32 20.25
CA ASN A 211 13.60 0.75 19.25
C ASN A 211 12.94 0.45 17.90
N VAL A 212 12.71 -0.82 17.56
CA VAL A 212 12.09 -1.21 16.28
C VAL A 212 10.74 -0.54 16.06
N TRP A 213 10.01 -0.24 17.15
CA TRP A 213 8.69 0.37 17.09
C TRP A 213 8.67 1.79 16.52
N ASP A 214 9.80 2.50 16.57
CA ASP A 214 9.91 3.87 16.05
C ASP A 214 10.23 3.90 14.55
N MET A 215 10.51 2.76 13.94
CA MET A 215 10.69 2.62 12.49
C MET A 215 9.35 2.63 11.76
N THR A 216 9.35 3.16 10.53
CA THR A 216 8.20 3.02 9.63
C THR A 216 8.09 1.60 9.11
N VAL A 217 6.89 1.20 8.68
CA VAL A 217 6.67 -0.12 8.07
C VAL A 217 7.60 -0.33 6.87
N TYR A 218 7.75 0.67 6.00
CA TYR A 218 8.66 0.58 4.86
C TYR A 218 10.13 0.42 5.29
N GLN A 219 10.58 1.19 6.28
CA GLN A 219 11.96 1.10 6.80
C GLN A 219 12.25 -0.29 7.38
N LEU A 220 11.29 -0.93 8.05
CA LEU A 220 11.44 -2.30 8.54
C LEU A 220 11.67 -3.28 7.37
N TRP A 221 10.83 -3.20 6.33
CA TRP A 221 10.96 -4.05 5.15
C TRP A 221 12.28 -3.83 4.40
N ASP A 222 12.71 -2.57 4.24
CA ASP A 222 14.00 -2.24 3.65
C ASP A 222 15.16 -2.83 4.47
N THR A 223 15.11 -2.69 5.79
CA THR A 223 16.13 -3.22 6.71
C THR A 223 16.18 -4.74 6.64
N PHE A 224 15.03 -5.41 6.63
CA PHE A 224 14.95 -6.86 6.47
C PHE A 224 15.55 -7.32 5.14
N ALA A 225 15.23 -6.64 4.04
CA ALA A 225 15.80 -6.96 2.73
C ALA A 225 17.33 -6.75 2.69
N ARG A 226 17.83 -5.68 3.33
CA ARG A 226 19.27 -5.40 3.46
C ARG A 226 19.99 -6.47 4.29
N LEU A 227 19.43 -6.86 5.42
CA LEU A 227 19.98 -7.92 6.27
C LEU A 227 20.11 -9.23 5.48
N ARG A 228 19.03 -9.64 4.79
CA ARG A 228 19.05 -10.85 3.96
C ARG A 228 20.11 -10.77 2.87
N ASN A 229 20.22 -9.65 2.16
CA ASN A 229 21.22 -9.47 1.11
C ASN A 229 22.65 -9.49 1.67
N ASN A 230 22.86 -8.92 2.87
CA ASN A 230 24.16 -8.93 3.54
C ASN A 230 24.58 -10.35 3.94
N GLU A 231 23.67 -11.19 4.42
CA GLU A 231 23.94 -12.60 4.75
C GLU A 231 24.31 -13.41 3.49
N ILE A 232 23.56 -13.21 2.40
CA ILE A 232 23.87 -13.84 1.11
C ILE A 232 25.26 -13.37 0.62
N TYR A 233 25.53 -12.07 0.72
CA TYR A 233 26.81 -11.49 0.34
C TYR A 233 27.97 -12.04 1.20
N ALA A 234 27.80 -12.14 2.52
CA ALA A 234 28.80 -12.69 3.42
C ALA A 234 29.08 -14.18 3.12
N SER A 235 28.04 -14.95 2.83
CA SER A 235 28.15 -16.35 2.40
C SER A 235 28.92 -16.46 1.08
N GLY A 236 28.58 -15.64 0.09
CA GLY A 236 29.29 -15.58 -1.20
C GLY A 236 30.76 -15.18 -1.04
N ARG A 237 31.03 -14.15 -0.23
CA ARG A 237 32.41 -13.69 0.07
C ARG A 237 33.23 -14.79 0.72
N THR A 238 32.64 -15.54 1.65
CA THR A 238 33.31 -16.66 2.33
C THR A 238 33.64 -17.78 1.34
N SER A 239 32.69 -18.12 0.46
CA SER A 239 32.91 -19.10 -0.61
C SER A 239 34.07 -18.70 -1.53
N VAL A 240 34.09 -17.44 -1.98
CA VAL A 240 35.18 -16.88 -2.82
C VAL A 240 36.51 -16.89 -2.07
N SER A 241 36.52 -16.60 -0.78
CA SER A 241 37.75 -16.60 0.03
C SER A 241 38.37 -17.98 0.15
N VAL A 242 37.55 -19.04 0.20
CA VAL A 242 38.01 -20.44 0.34
C VAL A 242 38.35 -21.08 -1.01
N TRP A 243 37.52 -20.87 -2.03
CA TRP A 243 37.60 -21.59 -3.30
C TRP A 243 38.13 -20.74 -4.48
N GLY A 244 38.30 -19.43 -4.27
CA GLY A 244 38.59 -18.47 -5.33
C GLY A 244 37.39 -18.18 -6.22
N ASP A 245 37.44 -17.07 -6.97
CA ASP A 245 36.40 -16.69 -7.94
C ASP A 245 36.88 -16.91 -9.37
N LYS A 246 37.09 -18.18 -9.76
CA LYS A 246 37.59 -18.52 -11.10
C LYS A 246 36.62 -18.12 -12.22
N GLU A 247 35.32 -18.00 -11.91
CA GLU A 247 34.27 -17.70 -12.88
C GLU A 247 33.82 -16.22 -12.85
N ASN A 248 34.44 -15.37 -12.02
CA ASN A 248 34.06 -13.96 -11.80
C ASN A 248 32.56 -13.77 -11.56
N LYS A 249 31.94 -14.69 -10.82
CA LYS A 249 30.49 -14.69 -10.56
C LYS A 249 30.13 -13.88 -9.32
N PHE A 250 31.11 -13.56 -8.47
CA PHE A 250 30.84 -12.79 -7.28
C PHE A 250 30.85 -11.29 -7.56
N ASP A 251 29.72 -10.65 -7.28
CA ASP A 251 29.59 -9.21 -7.43
C ASP A 251 29.97 -8.50 -6.13
N TYR A 252 31.17 -7.93 -6.12
CA TYR A 252 31.69 -7.15 -4.99
C TYR A 252 30.81 -5.94 -4.64
N ASN A 253 30.04 -5.42 -5.59
CA ASN A 253 29.20 -4.23 -5.39
C ASN A 253 27.79 -4.55 -4.90
N LEU A 254 27.46 -5.83 -4.72
CA LEU A 254 26.11 -6.27 -4.35
C LEU A 254 25.60 -5.63 -3.05
N TRP A 255 26.49 -5.33 -2.09
CA TRP A 255 26.12 -4.81 -0.77
C TRP A 255 25.48 -3.41 -0.80
N PHE A 256 25.75 -2.59 -1.83
CA PHE A 256 25.17 -1.25 -2.00
C PHE A 256 24.28 -1.12 -3.23
N LYS A 257 24.06 -2.20 -3.98
CA LYS A 257 23.17 -2.17 -5.14
C LYS A 257 21.76 -1.78 -4.71
N ASN A 258 21.11 -0.98 -5.55
CA ASN A 258 19.77 -0.50 -5.29
C ASN A 258 18.78 -1.68 -5.27
N ILE A 259 18.15 -1.89 -4.12
CA ILE A 259 17.23 -3.00 -3.87
C ILE A 259 15.92 -2.82 -4.67
N THR A 260 15.58 -1.57 -5.00
CA THR A 260 14.37 -1.23 -5.77
C THR A 260 14.49 -1.48 -7.28
N THR A 261 15.72 -1.69 -7.79
CA THR A 261 15.99 -1.89 -9.22
C THR A 261 16.02 -3.38 -9.61
N THR A 262 16.04 -4.30 -8.64
CA THR A 262 16.28 -5.73 -8.86
C THR A 262 15.00 -6.58 -9.01
N ASN A 263 13.85 -5.95 -9.31
CA ASN A 263 12.57 -6.64 -9.57
C ASN A 263 12.05 -6.39 -10.99
#